data_AF-A0AAN8KCM1-F1
#
_entry.id   AF-A0AAN8KCM1-F1
#
_cell.length_a   1.000
_cell.length_b   1.000
_cell.length_c   1.000
_cell.angle_alpha   90.00
_cell.angle_beta   90.00
_cell.angle_gamma   90.00
#
_symmetry.space_group_name_H-M   'P 1'
#
loop_
_entity.id
_entity.type
_entity.pdbx_description
1 polymer ?
#
loop_
_entity_poly.entity_id
_entity_poly.type
_entity_poly.pdbx_seq_one_letter_code
_entity_poly.pdbx_strand_id
1 'polypeptide(L)'
;MNNSIEENISQSSCRVDRPNVTFSPESHSKFIKLLSLKDVGGIIQSQHDFEYFDGFPDNKEYLLSGSLKLLRVPNAGGSSLLSEVFSYELLGRHFGAKLHKTEMEIEYKTRNGPMTDYAVDINGTRLGVSVTRAMKFGGNYTEEHAHHLLNKKLKGVNQSTQNSFTTWTKQILHVWTTSDNITDIITKVYEHDIPPALKTNTLVLVTTTRSDFIFKNSYNLRRKKQ
;
A
#
# COMPACT_ATOMS: atom_id res chain seq x y z
N MET A 1 -49.01 8.52 16.31
CA MET A 1 -47.89 9.24 16.97
C MET A 1 -46.74 8.27 17.07
N ASN A 2 -45.67 8.60 16.35
CA ASN A 2 -44.48 7.79 16.13
C ASN A 2 -43.71 7.60 17.43
N ASN A 3 -43.31 6.38 17.74
CA ASN A 3 -42.14 6.14 18.59
C ASN A 3 -41.23 5.15 17.87
N SER A 4 -40.15 5.73 17.35
CA SER A 4 -39.07 5.11 16.62
C SER A 4 -38.30 4.16 17.53
N ILE A 5 -38.08 2.94 17.05
CA ILE A 5 -37.10 2.01 17.58
C ILE A 5 -35.74 2.57 17.15
N GLU A 6 -35.04 3.22 18.07
CA GLU A 6 -33.62 3.54 17.91
C GLU A 6 -32.82 2.24 18.04
N GLU A 7 -32.30 1.77 16.92
CA GLU A 7 -31.35 0.68 16.85
C GLU A 7 -30.04 1.09 17.52
N ASN A 8 -29.72 0.38 18.61
CA ASN A 8 -28.41 0.39 19.26
C ASN A 8 -27.33 -0.10 18.30
N ILE A 9 -26.72 0.82 17.55
CA ILE A 9 -25.44 0.57 16.90
C ILE A 9 -24.35 0.66 17.98
N SER A 10 -23.91 -0.52 18.42
CA SER A 10 -22.69 -0.75 19.19
C SER A 10 -21.48 -0.18 18.43
N GLN A 11 -21.22 1.11 18.62
CA GLN A 11 -19.94 1.73 18.35
C GLN A 11 -18.93 1.23 19.39
N SER A 12 -18.23 0.12 19.11
CA SER A 12 -17.01 -0.22 19.85
C SER A 12 -15.92 0.76 19.40
N SER A 13 -15.77 1.83 20.16
CA SER A 13 -14.81 2.90 19.92
C SER A 13 -13.36 2.40 20.13
N CYS A 14 -12.66 2.04 19.05
CA CYS A 14 -11.20 2.14 19.05
C CYS A 14 -10.83 3.63 18.92
N ARG A 15 -10.90 4.35 20.05
CA ARG A 15 -10.35 5.69 20.19
C ARG A 15 -8.83 5.57 20.26
N VAL A 16 -8.15 5.81 19.14
CA VAL A 16 -6.74 6.21 19.13
C VAL A 16 -6.62 7.41 18.17
N ASP A 17 -7.21 8.53 18.58
CA ASP A 17 -7.09 9.80 17.87
C ASP A 17 -5.86 10.56 18.37
N ARG A 18 -4.74 10.49 17.63
CA ARG A 18 -4.21 11.61 16.84
C ARG A 18 -2.96 11.19 16.07
N PRO A 19 -2.81 11.67 14.82
CA PRO A 19 -1.80 11.19 13.88
C PRO A 19 -0.50 11.98 14.06
N ASN A 20 0.62 11.30 14.21
CA ASN A 20 1.91 11.88 13.84
C ASN A 20 1.90 11.91 12.30
N VAL A 21 1.49 13.07 11.77
CA VAL A 21 1.14 13.43 10.38
C VAL A 21 1.49 12.39 9.31
N THR A 22 0.47 11.82 8.70
CA THR A 22 0.61 10.78 7.66
C THR A 22 0.59 11.32 6.24
N PHE A 23 -0.20 12.37 5.99
CA PHE A 23 -0.32 13.04 4.70
C PHE A 23 -0.50 14.54 4.95
N SER A 24 0.25 15.39 4.26
CA SER A 24 -0.09 16.81 4.21
C SER A 24 -1.48 16.97 3.58
N PRO A 25 -2.27 18.00 3.93
CA PRO A 25 -3.56 18.27 3.31
C PRO A 25 -3.46 18.34 1.77
N GLU A 26 -2.34 18.85 1.26
CA GLU A 26 -2.02 18.92 -0.17
C GLU A 26 -1.82 17.53 -0.78
N SER A 27 -1.03 16.67 -0.12
CA SER A 27 -0.78 15.29 -0.58
C SER A 27 -2.05 14.46 -0.54
N HIS A 28 -2.87 14.62 0.51
CA HIS A 28 -4.18 13.99 0.61
C HIS A 28 -5.12 14.44 -0.52
N SER A 29 -5.21 15.76 -0.76
CA SER A 29 -6.04 16.31 -1.85
C SER A 29 -5.54 15.88 -3.23
N LYS A 30 -4.21 15.84 -3.43
CA LYS A 30 -3.58 15.34 -4.65
C LYS A 30 -3.89 13.86 -4.86
N PHE A 31 -3.90 13.04 -3.80
CA PHE A 31 -4.26 11.63 -3.84
C PHE A 31 -5.68 11.42 -4.31
N ILE A 32 -6.66 12.06 -3.66
CA ILE A 32 -8.07 11.97 -4.04
C ILE A 32 -8.28 12.46 -5.48
N LYS A 33 -7.69 13.60 -5.85
CA LYS A 33 -7.77 14.15 -7.21
C LYS A 33 -7.19 13.19 -8.25
N LEU A 34 -6.01 12.64 -8.01
CA LEU A 34 -5.40 11.71 -8.95
C LEU A 34 -6.21 10.43 -9.04
N LEU A 35 -6.77 9.90 -7.94
CA LEU A 35 -7.63 8.72 -8.00
C LEU A 35 -8.87 8.92 -8.86
N SER A 36 -9.48 10.11 -8.87
CA SER A 36 -10.68 10.39 -9.67
C SER A 36 -10.43 10.55 -11.17
N LEU A 37 -9.18 10.80 -11.59
CA LEU A 37 -8.83 11.03 -13.00
C LEU A 37 -8.55 9.72 -13.72
N LYS A 38 -9.27 9.42 -14.80
CA LYS A 38 -8.98 8.26 -15.67
C LYS A 38 -7.70 8.47 -16.46
N ASP A 39 -6.94 7.40 -16.67
CA ASP A 39 -5.73 7.33 -17.50
C ASP A 39 -4.55 8.22 -17.08
N VAL A 40 -4.74 9.04 -16.05
CA VAL A 40 -3.71 9.91 -15.47
C VAL A 40 -2.97 9.17 -14.37
N GLY A 41 -1.65 9.09 -14.49
CA GLY A 41 -0.76 8.66 -13.42
C GLY A 41 -0.31 9.82 -12.53
N GLY A 42 0.58 9.53 -11.60
CA GLY A 42 1.23 10.58 -10.82
C GLY A 42 2.02 10.01 -9.65
N ILE A 43 2.79 10.87 -9.01
CA ILE A 43 3.55 10.53 -7.81
C ILE A 43 3.13 11.39 -6.63
N ILE A 44 3.03 10.77 -5.47
CA ILE A 44 2.70 11.40 -4.19
C ILE A 44 3.70 10.93 -3.16
N GLN A 45 4.25 11.88 -2.42
CA GLN A 45 5.09 11.61 -1.27
C GLN A 45 4.24 11.67 0.00
N SER A 46 4.56 10.83 0.97
CA SER A 46 4.00 10.86 2.30
C SER A 46 5.02 10.37 3.31
N GLN A 47 4.77 10.61 4.59
CA GLN A 47 5.61 10.12 5.68
C GLN A 47 4.69 9.50 6.71
N HIS A 48 5.00 8.32 7.20
CA HIS A 48 4.21 7.72 8.26
C HIS A 48 5.04 6.75 9.09
N ASP A 49 4.98 6.96 10.41
CA ASP A 49 5.57 6.04 11.37
C ASP A 49 4.45 5.34 12.13
N PHE A 50 4.53 4.02 12.14
CA PHE A 50 3.61 3.15 12.85
C PHE A 50 4.09 2.93 14.28
N GLU A 51 4.40 4.02 15.01
CA GLU A 51 4.95 3.99 16.39
C GLU A 51 4.05 3.18 17.33
N TYR A 52 2.73 3.21 17.08
CA TYR A 52 1.77 2.42 17.81
C TYR A 52 1.98 0.89 17.67
N PHE A 53 2.61 0.48 16.58
CA PHE A 53 2.98 -0.90 16.30
C PHE A 53 4.46 -1.17 16.60
N ASP A 54 5.15 -0.28 17.32
CA ASP A 54 6.46 -0.58 17.91
C ASP A 54 6.30 -1.77 18.87
N GLY A 55 7.02 -2.86 18.59
CA GLY A 55 6.81 -4.15 19.28
C GLY A 55 5.81 -5.09 18.60
N PHE A 56 5.39 -4.82 17.35
CA PHE A 56 4.71 -5.80 16.50
C PHE A 56 5.42 -7.17 16.62
N PRO A 57 4.71 -8.32 16.73
CA PRO A 57 3.29 -8.55 16.52
C PRO A 57 2.43 -8.43 17.78
N ASP A 58 2.96 -7.95 18.90
CA ASP A 58 2.24 -7.96 20.19
C ASP A 58 0.99 -7.08 20.15
N ASN A 59 0.98 -6.05 19.30
CA ASN A 59 -0.11 -5.07 19.11
C ASN A 59 -0.96 -5.34 17.85
N LYS A 60 -0.94 -6.55 17.29
CA LYS A 60 -1.61 -6.84 16.00
C LYS A 60 -3.13 -6.70 16.06
N GLU A 61 -3.75 -6.80 17.22
CA GLU A 61 -5.20 -6.69 17.44
C GLU A 61 -5.76 -5.32 17.09
N TYR A 62 -4.91 -4.30 17.01
CA TYR A 62 -5.29 -2.95 16.63
C TYR A 62 -5.23 -2.69 15.13
N LEU A 63 -4.74 -3.65 14.35
CA LEU A 63 -4.80 -3.60 12.90
C LEU A 63 -6.25 -3.56 12.41
N LEU A 64 -6.50 -2.90 11.30
CA LEU A 64 -7.78 -2.98 10.61
C LEU A 64 -8.11 -4.44 10.26
N SER A 65 -9.39 -4.76 10.19
CA SER A 65 -9.86 -6.12 9.85
C SER A 65 -9.29 -6.63 8.52
N GLY A 66 -9.15 -5.75 7.52
CA GLY A 66 -8.51 -6.09 6.24
C GLY A 66 -7.00 -6.34 6.37
N SER A 67 -6.30 -5.58 7.19
CA SER A 67 -4.88 -5.80 7.52
C SER A 67 -4.68 -7.15 8.22
N LEU A 68 -5.56 -7.49 9.17
CA LEU A 68 -5.58 -8.80 9.83
C LEU A 68 -5.85 -9.94 8.85
N LYS A 69 -6.71 -9.74 7.85
CA LYS A 69 -6.94 -10.74 6.79
C LYS A 69 -5.66 -10.94 5.98
N LEU A 70 -5.04 -9.87 5.49
CA LEU A 70 -3.77 -9.94 4.75
C LEU A 70 -2.68 -10.65 5.56
N LEU A 71 -2.59 -10.40 6.86
CA LEU A 71 -1.62 -11.05 7.74
C LEU A 71 -1.85 -12.57 7.92
N ARG A 72 -3.10 -13.05 7.78
CA ARG A 72 -3.51 -14.44 8.07
C ARG A 72 -3.58 -15.33 6.83
N VAL A 73 -3.90 -14.76 5.68
CA VAL A 73 -4.04 -15.51 4.42
C VAL A 73 -2.66 -15.74 3.82
N PRO A 74 -2.36 -16.93 3.27
CA PRO A 74 -1.12 -17.14 2.54
C PRO A 74 -0.98 -16.14 1.39
N ASN A 75 0.18 -15.50 1.26
CA ASN A 75 0.55 -14.83 0.01
C ASN A 75 1.02 -15.87 -1.01
N ALA A 76 1.13 -15.50 -2.30
CA ALA A 76 1.61 -16.38 -3.37
C ALA A 76 3.11 -16.74 -3.26
N GLY A 77 3.70 -16.49 -2.09
CA GLY A 77 5.13 -16.50 -1.80
C GLY A 77 5.70 -15.08 -1.74
N GLY A 78 6.79 -14.91 -1.00
CA GLY A 78 7.48 -13.61 -0.91
C GLY A 78 7.75 -13.16 0.52
N SER A 79 8.59 -12.14 0.65
CA SER A 79 9.14 -11.67 1.91
C SER A 79 8.67 -10.25 2.29
N SER A 80 7.50 -9.85 1.76
CA SER A 80 6.93 -8.50 1.86
C SER A 80 5.61 -8.43 2.63
N LEU A 81 5.18 -9.51 3.30
CA LEU A 81 3.90 -9.59 4.00
C LEU A 81 3.59 -8.37 4.87
N LEU A 82 4.54 -7.92 5.70
CA LEU A 82 4.33 -6.75 6.55
C LEU A 82 4.27 -5.45 5.73
N SER A 83 5.05 -5.32 4.66
CA SER A 83 4.94 -4.17 3.76
C SER A 83 3.54 -4.06 3.15
N GLU A 84 2.92 -5.20 2.80
CA GLU A 84 1.57 -5.26 2.24
C GLU A 84 0.50 -4.96 3.27
N VAL A 85 0.58 -5.59 4.45
CA VAL A 85 -0.33 -5.36 5.59
C VAL A 85 -0.34 -3.88 5.97
N PHE A 86 0.83 -3.27 6.14
CA PHE A 86 0.93 -1.87 6.54
C PHE A 86 0.65 -0.90 5.39
N SER A 87 0.81 -1.32 4.14
CA SER A 87 0.33 -0.57 2.97
C SER A 87 -1.20 -0.48 2.99
N TYR A 88 -1.90 -1.59 3.26
CA TYR A 88 -3.34 -1.57 3.41
C TYR A 88 -3.77 -0.79 4.66
N GLU A 89 -3.08 -0.96 5.80
CA GLU A 89 -3.36 -0.21 7.03
C GLU A 89 -3.33 1.30 6.80
N LEU A 90 -2.29 1.80 6.12
CA LEU A 90 -2.15 3.21 5.77
C LEU A 90 -3.29 3.70 4.90
N LEU A 91 -3.64 2.96 3.83
CA LEU A 91 -4.73 3.32 2.94
C LEU A 91 -6.10 3.27 3.62
N GLY A 92 -6.31 2.26 4.48
CA GLY A 92 -7.55 2.07 5.24
C GLY A 92 -7.80 3.21 6.22
N ARG A 93 -6.78 3.61 6.98
CA ARG A 93 -6.88 4.69 7.97
C ARG A 93 -7.02 6.08 7.33
N HIS A 94 -6.33 6.34 6.23
CA HIS A 94 -6.26 7.69 5.66
C HIS A 94 -7.26 7.95 4.55
N PHE A 95 -7.69 6.90 3.84
CA PHE A 95 -8.56 7.04 2.68
C PHE A 95 -9.80 6.13 2.75
N GLY A 96 -10.02 5.45 3.88
CA GLY A 96 -11.18 4.58 4.05
C GLY A 96 -11.16 3.37 3.12
N ALA A 97 -9.97 2.90 2.71
CA ALA A 97 -9.85 1.76 1.82
C ALA A 97 -10.49 0.50 2.42
N LYS A 98 -11.28 -0.19 1.60
CA LYS A 98 -11.93 -1.46 1.95
C LYS A 98 -11.30 -2.58 1.14
N LEU A 99 -10.84 -3.64 1.82
CA LEU A 99 -10.23 -4.79 1.14
C LEU A 99 -11.27 -5.50 0.27
N HIS A 100 -10.95 -5.64 -1.01
CA HIS A 100 -11.80 -6.36 -1.97
C HIS A 100 -11.29 -7.80 -2.18
N LYS A 101 -10.00 -7.95 -2.52
CA LYS A 101 -9.34 -9.24 -2.78
C LYS A 101 -7.89 -9.20 -2.29
N THR A 102 -7.39 -10.31 -1.75
CA THR A 102 -5.95 -10.53 -1.52
C THR A 102 -5.28 -11.09 -2.78
N GLU A 103 -3.94 -11.12 -2.84
CA GLU A 103 -3.17 -11.67 -3.97
C GLU A 103 -3.73 -13.02 -4.49
N MET A 104 -3.94 -13.98 -3.59
CA MET A 104 -4.45 -15.31 -3.91
C MET A 104 -5.93 -15.37 -4.33
N GLU A 105 -6.68 -14.30 -4.12
CA GLU A 105 -8.10 -14.16 -4.52
C GLU A 105 -8.24 -13.46 -5.89
N ILE A 106 -7.15 -12.85 -6.39
CA ILE A 106 -7.12 -12.23 -7.72
C ILE A 106 -6.86 -13.30 -8.77
N GLU A 107 -7.79 -13.40 -9.72
CA GLU A 107 -7.69 -14.34 -10.81
C GLU A 107 -6.96 -13.71 -12.00
N TYR A 108 -5.94 -14.40 -12.50
CA TYR A 108 -5.15 -14.01 -13.66
C TYR A 108 -5.31 -15.04 -14.78
N LYS A 109 -5.24 -14.55 -16.03
CA LYS A 109 -5.23 -15.36 -17.26
C LYS A 109 -4.04 -16.32 -17.30
N THR A 110 -2.91 -15.93 -16.72
CA THR A 110 -1.69 -16.73 -16.61
C THR A 110 -1.21 -16.78 -15.17
N ARG A 111 -0.78 -17.96 -14.70
CA ARG A 111 -0.32 -18.15 -13.32
C ARG A 111 1.14 -17.72 -13.08
N ASN A 112 1.91 -17.43 -14.13
CA ASN A 112 3.36 -17.14 -14.06
C ASN A 112 3.73 -15.69 -14.45
N GLY A 113 2.78 -14.75 -14.35
CA GLY A 113 3.00 -13.34 -14.70
C GLY A 113 3.12 -12.42 -13.48
N PRO A 114 3.38 -11.11 -13.67
CA PRO A 114 3.33 -10.13 -12.59
C PRO A 114 1.96 -10.10 -11.92
N MET A 115 1.95 -10.17 -10.59
CA MET A 115 0.76 -10.16 -9.75
C MET A 115 0.64 -8.85 -8.98
N THR A 116 -0.59 -8.57 -8.57
CA THR A 116 -1.00 -7.44 -7.73
C THR A 116 -1.16 -7.99 -6.32
N ASP A 117 -0.61 -7.32 -5.31
CA ASP A 117 -0.57 -7.86 -3.95
C ASP A 117 -1.96 -7.87 -3.29
N TYR A 118 -2.79 -6.87 -3.58
CA TYR A 118 -4.20 -6.87 -3.17
C TYR A 118 -5.02 -5.85 -3.97
N ALA A 119 -6.35 -5.96 -3.89
CA ALA A 119 -7.29 -5.00 -4.45
C ALA A 119 -8.14 -4.36 -3.35
N VAL A 120 -8.42 -3.07 -3.49
CA VAL A 120 -9.24 -2.29 -2.56
C VAL A 120 -10.30 -1.47 -3.28
N ASP A 121 -11.31 -1.05 -2.52
CA ASP A 121 -12.22 0.01 -2.92
C ASP A 121 -11.94 1.27 -2.09
N ILE A 122 -11.71 2.40 -2.79
CA ILE A 122 -11.59 3.73 -2.19
C ILE A 122 -12.60 4.64 -2.90
N ASN A 123 -13.54 5.22 -2.15
CA ASN A 123 -14.58 6.11 -2.69
C ASN A 123 -15.31 5.55 -3.92
N GLY A 124 -15.67 4.25 -3.87
CA GLY A 124 -16.37 3.55 -4.97
C GLY A 124 -15.48 3.21 -6.18
N THR A 125 -14.18 3.49 -6.11
CA THR A 125 -13.21 3.16 -7.16
C THR A 125 -12.45 1.90 -6.78
N ARG A 126 -12.49 0.89 -7.65
CA ARG A 126 -11.74 -0.36 -7.48
C ARG A 126 -10.30 -0.19 -7.96
N LEU A 127 -9.35 -0.42 -7.06
CA LEU A 127 -7.93 -0.22 -7.28
C LEU A 127 -7.18 -1.52 -7.04
N GLY A 128 -6.26 -1.86 -7.93
CA GLY A 128 -5.20 -2.81 -7.59
C GLY A 128 -4.06 -2.08 -6.88
N VAL A 129 -3.39 -2.77 -5.96
CA VAL A 129 -2.26 -2.23 -5.21
C VAL A 129 -1.09 -3.18 -5.29
N SER A 130 0.04 -2.68 -5.78
CA SER A 130 1.34 -3.34 -5.71
C SER A 130 2.24 -2.60 -4.73
N VAL A 131 3.02 -3.35 -3.96
CA VAL A 131 3.88 -2.87 -2.89
C VAL A 131 5.31 -3.23 -3.21
N THR A 132 6.21 -2.31 -2.89
CA THR A 132 7.65 -2.54 -3.00
C THR A 132 8.39 -1.71 -1.97
N ARG A 133 9.65 -2.09 -1.73
CA ARG A 133 10.56 -1.37 -0.85
C ARG A 133 11.71 -0.81 -1.69
N ALA A 134 11.97 0.48 -1.56
CA ALA A 134 13.17 1.12 -2.07
C ALA A 134 14.18 1.20 -0.90
N MET A 135 15.02 0.18 -0.83
CA MET A 135 16.06 0.04 0.18
C MET A 135 17.29 -0.63 -0.45
N LYS A 136 18.46 -0.44 0.15
CA LYS A 136 19.68 -1.14 -0.23
C LYS A 136 20.36 -1.71 1.01
N PHE A 137 20.74 -2.98 0.97
CA PHE A 137 21.57 -3.59 1.99
C PHE A 137 23.03 -3.23 1.70
N GLY A 138 23.58 -2.31 2.49
CA GLY A 138 24.95 -1.82 2.34
C GLY A 138 25.14 -0.80 1.21
N GLY A 139 25.88 0.27 1.50
CA GLY A 139 26.14 1.36 0.55
C GLY A 139 24.94 2.27 0.27
N ASN A 140 25.13 3.21 -0.65
CA ASN A 140 24.12 4.23 -0.96
C ASN A 140 23.09 3.72 -1.99
N TYR A 141 21.83 4.07 -1.76
CA TYR A 141 20.77 3.97 -2.76
C TYR A 141 20.99 5.09 -3.80
N THR A 142 20.90 4.76 -5.09
CA THR A 142 21.26 5.68 -6.20
C THR A 142 20.11 5.79 -7.20
N GLU A 143 20.19 6.79 -8.10
CA GLU A 143 19.24 6.98 -9.20
C GLU A 143 19.13 5.75 -10.10
N GLU A 144 20.24 5.05 -10.36
CA GLU A 144 20.21 3.79 -11.15
C GLU A 144 19.37 2.70 -10.47
N HIS A 145 19.47 2.55 -9.14
CA HIS A 145 18.64 1.61 -8.39
C HIS A 145 17.16 1.98 -8.46
N ALA A 146 16.83 3.27 -8.30
CA ALA A 146 15.47 3.77 -8.45
C ALA A 146 14.94 3.52 -9.87
N HIS A 147 15.76 3.78 -10.89
CA HIS A 147 15.37 3.61 -12.29
C HIS A 147 15.06 2.15 -12.60
N HIS A 148 15.92 1.23 -12.15
CA HIS A 148 15.68 -0.21 -12.30
C HIS A 148 14.42 -0.65 -11.55
N LEU A 149 14.26 -0.22 -10.30
CA LEU A 149 13.11 -0.57 -9.46
C LEU A 149 11.79 -0.11 -10.09
N LEU A 150 11.69 1.17 -10.44
CA LEU A 150 10.48 1.78 -11.01
C LEU A 150 10.16 1.19 -12.38
N ASN A 151 11.14 1.03 -13.28
CA ASN A 151 10.89 0.40 -14.58
C ASN A 151 10.34 -1.02 -14.44
N LYS A 152 10.97 -1.83 -13.58
CA LYS A 152 10.54 -3.21 -13.35
C LYS A 152 9.12 -3.24 -12.78
N LYS A 153 8.84 -2.44 -11.75
CA LYS A 153 7.56 -2.46 -11.04
C LYS A 153 6.41 -1.86 -11.87
N LEU A 154 6.62 -0.73 -12.55
CA LEU A 154 5.59 -0.13 -13.40
C LEU A 154 5.25 -0.99 -14.62
N LYS A 155 6.25 -1.63 -15.26
CA LYS A 155 5.99 -2.64 -16.31
C LYS A 155 5.14 -3.79 -15.77
N GLY A 156 5.48 -4.29 -14.58
CA GLY A 156 4.73 -5.35 -13.92
C GLY A 156 3.29 -4.96 -13.60
N VAL A 157 3.07 -3.76 -13.05
CA VAL A 157 1.73 -3.22 -12.76
C VAL A 157 0.89 -3.12 -14.03
N ASN A 158 1.43 -2.57 -15.11
CA ASN A 158 0.72 -2.46 -16.39
C ASN A 158 0.37 -3.84 -16.97
N GLN A 159 1.30 -4.79 -16.89
CA GLN A 159 1.07 -6.16 -17.36
C GLN A 159 0.03 -6.90 -16.49
N SER A 160 0.05 -6.71 -15.16
CA SER A 160 -0.92 -7.33 -14.25
C SER A 160 -2.35 -6.90 -14.56
N THR A 161 -2.56 -5.63 -14.92
CA THR A 161 -3.86 -5.08 -15.32
C THR A 161 -4.40 -5.78 -16.56
N GLN A 162 -3.57 -6.00 -17.58
CA GLN A 162 -3.98 -6.67 -18.83
C GLN A 162 -4.30 -8.17 -18.64
N ASN A 163 -3.64 -8.78 -17.65
CA ASN A 163 -3.71 -10.22 -17.40
C ASN A 163 -4.74 -10.61 -16.34
N SER A 164 -5.25 -9.69 -15.54
CA SER A 164 -6.26 -9.99 -14.53
C SER A 164 -7.67 -10.15 -15.12
N PHE A 165 -8.49 -11.03 -14.55
CA PHE A 165 -9.94 -11.06 -14.78
C PHE A 165 -10.69 -10.03 -13.93
N THR A 166 -10.04 -9.57 -12.86
CA THR A 166 -10.58 -8.51 -11.99
C THR A 166 -10.34 -7.16 -12.65
N THR A 167 -11.41 -6.48 -13.07
CA THR A 167 -11.27 -5.13 -13.63
C THR A 167 -11.13 -4.11 -12.51
N TRP A 168 -9.92 -3.60 -12.29
CA TRP A 168 -9.70 -2.35 -11.54
C TRP A 168 -9.58 -1.18 -12.52
N THR A 169 -10.06 0.00 -12.09
CA THR A 169 -10.09 1.19 -12.93
C THR A 169 -8.76 1.95 -12.90
N LYS A 170 -7.94 1.72 -11.87
CA LYS A 170 -6.63 2.35 -11.65
C LYS A 170 -5.76 1.47 -10.75
N GLN A 171 -4.45 1.70 -10.79
CA GLN A 171 -3.47 1.00 -9.96
C GLN A 171 -2.76 1.96 -8.99
N ILE A 172 -2.35 1.43 -7.85
CA ILE A 172 -1.39 2.08 -6.93
C ILE A 172 -0.12 1.24 -6.89
N LEU A 173 1.03 1.87 -7.10
CA LEU A 173 2.34 1.32 -6.73
C LEU A 173 2.80 2.02 -5.45
N HIS A 174 2.72 1.34 -4.32
CA HIS A 174 3.20 1.83 -3.03
C HIS A 174 4.67 1.46 -2.83
N VAL A 175 5.53 2.47 -2.72
CA VAL A 175 6.97 2.37 -2.51
C VAL A 175 7.30 2.81 -1.09
N TRP A 176 7.72 1.89 -0.24
CA TRP A 176 8.28 2.21 1.08
C TRP A 176 9.73 2.66 0.96
N THR A 177 10.10 3.73 1.63
CA THR A 177 11.48 4.24 1.70
C THR A 177 11.92 4.40 3.15
N THR A 178 13.21 4.23 3.42
CA THR A 178 13.78 4.33 4.78
C THR A 178 14.22 5.74 5.15
N SER A 179 14.20 6.69 4.20
CA SER A 179 14.66 8.07 4.41
C SER A 179 14.16 8.99 3.31
N ASP A 180 14.07 10.28 3.60
CA ASP A 180 13.65 11.29 2.64
C ASP A 180 14.59 11.42 1.44
N ASN A 181 15.89 11.22 1.63
CA ASN A 181 16.84 11.17 0.52
C ASN A 181 16.47 10.10 -0.53
N ILE A 182 16.06 8.91 -0.08
CA ILE A 182 15.61 7.85 -1.00
C ILE A 182 14.28 8.25 -1.66
N THR A 183 13.38 8.87 -0.90
CA THR A 183 12.12 9.41 -1.43
C THR A 183 12.36 10.44 -2.54
N ASP A 184 13.32 11.35 -2.35
CA ASP A 184 13.69 12.35 -3.35
C ASP A 184 14.33 11.72 -4.59
N ILE A 185 15.21 10.73 -4.41
CA ILE A 185 15.79 9.98 -5.54
C ILE A 185 14.69 9.28 -6.35
N ILE A 186 13.75 8.61 -5.69
CA ILE A 186 12.62 7.93 -6.35
C ILE A 186 11.75 8.94 -7.09
N THR A 187 11.43 10.07 -6.48
CA THR A 187 10.61 11.12 -7.10
C THR A 187 11.31 11.72 -8.32
N LYS A 188 12.59 12.08 -8.20
CA LYS A 188 13.39 12.63 -9.29
C LYS A 188 13.43 11.67 -10.48
N VAL A 189 13.76 10.41 -10.25
CA VAL A 189 13.83 9.39 -11.31
C VAL A 189 12.45 9.14 -11.92
N TYR A 190 11.40 9.08 -11.10
CA TYR A 190 10.04 8.97 -11.60
C TYR A 190 9.74 10.14 -12.54
N GLU A 191 10.03 11.38 -12.16
CA GLU A 191 9.69 12.56 -12.95
C GLU A 191 10.47 12.62 -14.26
N HIS A 192 11.79 12.40 -14.22
CA HIS A 192 12.68 12.67 -15.35
C HIS A 192 13.00 11.46 -16.23
N ASP A 193 13.11 10.26 -15.66
CA ASP A 193 13.71 9.12 -16.37
C ASP A 193 12.67 8.07 -16.79
N ILE A 194 11.55 7.98 -16.06
CA ILE A 194 10.50 7.01 -16.38
C ILE A 194 9.67 7.49 -17.59
N PRO A 195 9.53 6.67 -18.65
CA PRO A 195 8.74 7.03 -19.82
C PRO A 195 7.26 7.27 -19.48
N PRO A 196 6.60 8.26 -20.11
CA PRO A 196 5.17 8.53 -19.88
C PRO A 196 4.27 7.31 -20.05
N ALA A 197 4.57 6.44 -21.01
CA ALA A 197 3.81 5.21 -21.26
C ALA A 197 3.78 4.22 -20.07
N LEU A 198 4.77 4.29 -19.17
CA LEU A 198 4.78 3.46 -17.95
C LEU A 198 4.08 4.12 -16.77
N LYS A 199 3.82 5.43 -16.83
CA LYS A 199 3.18 6.20 -15.76
C LYS A 199 1.66 6.15 -15.84
N THR A 200 1.10 5.86 -17.02
CA THR A 200 -0.34 5.98 -17.27
C THR A 200 -1.16 5.09 -16.34
N ASN A 201 -2.29 5.64 -15.88
CA ASN A 201 -3.25 4.98 -15.00
C ASN A 201 -2.68 4.32 -13.71
N THR A 202 -1.47 4.72 -13.29
CA THR A 202 -0.82 4.23 -12.08
C THR A 202 -0.43 5.40 -11.18
N LEU A 203 -0.90 5.36 -9.94
CA LEU A 203 -0.49 6.28 -8.88
C LEU A 203 0.69 5.68 -8.13
N VAL A 204 1.83 6.34 -8.15
CA VAL A 204 2.99 5.97 -7.31
C VAL A 204 2.86 6.70 -5.98
N LEU A 205 2.63 5.95 -4.92
CA LEU A 205 2.65 6.45 -3.54
C LEU A 205 4.02 6.12 -2.95
N VAL A 206 4.81 7.12 -2.60
CA VAL A 206 6.12 6.95 -1.96
C VAL A 206 5.98 7.35 -0.50
N THR A 207 6.23 6.43 0.42
CA THR A 207 6.05 6.67 1.85
C THR A 207 7.36 6.44 2.58
N THR A 208 7.89 7.50 3.20
CA THR A 208 9.00 7.38 4.14
C THR A 208 8.49 6.86 5.48
N THR A 209 9.19 5.88 6.04
CA THR A 209 8.88 5.35 7.37
C THR A 209 10.13 4.90 8.12
N ARG A 210 10.15 5.14 9.43
CA ARG A 210 11.13 4.63 10.40
C ARG A 210 10.73 3.27 10.98
N SER A 211 9.57 2.72 10.62
CA SER A 211 9.10 1.45 11.14
C SER A 211 9.82 0.25 10.48
N ASP A 212 10.96 -0.15 11.05
CA ASP A 212 11.86 -1.19 10.53
C ASP A 212 11.17 -2.50 10.11
N PHE A 213 10.12 -2.89 10.81
CA PHE A 213 9.41 -4.15 10.56
C PHE A 213 8.80 -4.22 9.15
N ILE A 214 8.52 -3.07 8.52
CA ILE A 214 8.08 -2.99 7.12
C ILE A 214 9.15 -3.53 6.18
N PHE A 215 10.43 -3.37 6.52
CA PHE A 215 11.57 -3.79 5.70
C PHE A 215 12.09 -5.19 6.05
N LYS A 216 11.51 -5.87 7.03
CA LYS A 216 11.93 -7.20 7.46
C LYS A 216 11.18 -8.29 6.69
N ASN A 217 11.93 -9.33 6.31
CA ASN A 217 11.43 -10.45 5.50
C ASN A 217 10.66 -11.50 6.29
N SER A 218 10.77 -11.49 7.62
CA SER A 218 10.08 -12.41 8.49
C SER A 218 9.97 -11.81 9.89
N TYR A 219 8.77 -11.84 10.45
CA TYR A 219 8.63 -11.97 11.88
C TYR A 219 8.56 -13.47 12.17
N ASN A 220 9.43 -13.96 13.04
CA ASN A 220 9.16 -15.24 13.68
C ASN A 220 7.89 -15.05 14.51
N LEU A 221 6.72 -15.36 13.95
CA LEU A 221 5.48 -15.60 14.68
C LEU A 221 5.61 -16.90 15.49
N ARG A 222 6.70 -17.07 16.24
CA ARG A 222 6.84 -18.16 17.19
C ARG A 222 5.82 -17.90 18.27
N ARG A 223 4.71 -18.65 18.19
CA ARG A 223 3.81 -18.91 19.30
C ARG A 223 4.68 -19.20 20.54
N LYS A 224 4.70 -18.30 21.52
CA LYS A 224 4.90 -18.75 22.90
C LYS A 224 3.73 -19.70 23.15
N LYS A 225 3.99 -21.01 23.07
CA LYS A 225 3.11 -22.00 23.68
C LYS A 225 3.02 -21.60 25.16
N GLN A 226 1.79 -21.40 25.63
CA GLN A 226 1.49 -21.51 27.06
C GLN A 226 1.95 -22.87 27.56
#